data_AF-A0A183IS64-F1
#
_entry.id   AF-A0A183IS64-F1
#
_cell.length_a   1.000
_cell.length_b   1.000
_cell.length_c   1.000
_cell.angle_alpha   90.00
_cell.angle_beta   90.00
_cell.angle_gamma   90.00
#
_symmetry.space_group_name_H-M   'P 1'
#
loop_
_entity.id
_entity.type
_entity.pdbx_description
1 polymer ?
#
loop_
_entity_poly.entity_id
_entity_poly.type
_entity_poly.pdbx_seq_one_letter_code
_entity_poly.pdbx_strand_id
1 'polypeptide(L)'
;MSYCPPNVTFYTVWYEKGVSVCFLDTFCAFLLGSAMLIFGNAELWMYSRYGSILDRRLLSHPPLLYYGHLLCNVLLVMLSIVWLLVRYETSLQIYGYNILHCTVDSYCWLMSLLLIVLERNFDLPSTPARGHSVFLNIFWAASFALETLMVFNFNGQLWYFVLHNPAERALLVIFILKLILLASNFLIGMFAPGMVSTVIRGQFEYKQLTESSSKDNNAGTAESNIPLIFVLPLYGSNEDGVVSNHVNDLDRRSLNDILNYSNLLVEFRGRRRENCRCNRYTNVLPYDFNRVVLKDRSFGPNSYINASFVAVPVGELDEVLYYIATQGPLPNTVDHFWQMVWEQKVPTIIMLTDLFESGLPKCYQYWPDVNESLESKCLLISCIREEQLDKSVMREFSIIHVPTQQELTTTQLHFKGWPDHGAPRKPQHFLEFMALVNAARPESAVGMVSHDGSRSSRSPITIVHCSAGIGRTGVYVMVETLMKLLDANLPIRPLEIIRLLRNQRVGMIQTEEQLKFVCDVVLTYGSKRPRTSDK
;
A
#
# COMPACT_ATOMS: atom_id res chain seq x y z
N MET A 1 52.90 22.56 3.66
CA MET A 1 51.66 23.04 3.02
C MET A 1 50.77 23.58 4.12
N SER A 2 50.40 24.86 4.09
CA SER A 2 49.48 25.42 5.09
C SER A 2 48.06 24.92 4.85
N TYR A 3 47.26 24.77 5.91
CA TYR A 3 45.88 24.30 5.78
C TYR A 3 44.97 25.34 5.12
N CYS A 4 45.14 26.62 5.44
CA CYS A 4 44.43 27.77 4.86
C CYS A 4 45.41 28.78 4.24
N PRO A 5 44.91 29.76 3.47
CA PRO A 5 45.67 30.94 3.04
C PRO A 5 46.27 31.74 4.21
N PRO A 6 47.38 32.48 3.99
CA PRO A 6 47.91 33.37 5.00
C PRO A 6 46.85 34.37 5.48
N ASN A 7 46.82 34.66 6.77
CA ASN A 7 45.84 35.53 7.46
C ASN A 7 44.42 34.95 7.65
N VAL A 8 44.16 33.72 7.22
CA VAL A 8 42.87 33.05 7.40
C VAL A 8 43.08 31.73 8.14
N THR A 9 42.25 31.45 9.15
CA THR A 9 42.22 30.14 9.83
C THR A 9 40.95 29.38 9.48
N PHE A 10 40.93 28.08 9.74
CA PHE A 10 39.76 27.24 9.42
C PHE A 10 38.53 27.59 10.28
N TYR A 11 38.68 28.33 11.38
CA TYR A 11 37.59 28.81 12.23
C TYR A 11 37.26 30.31 11.99
N THR A 12 37.95 30.97 11.07
CA THR A 12 37.63 32.35 10.66
C THR A 12 36.40 32.30 9.76
N VAL A 13 35.21 32.57 10.31
CA VAL A 13 33.94 32.51 9.56
C VAL A 13 33.83 33.68 8.56
N TRP A 14 34.12 34.90 9.01
CA TRP A 14 33.98 36.12 8.20
C TRP A 14 35.36 36.73 7.92
N TYR A 15 35.65 37.01 6.66
CA TYR A 15 36.90 37.62 6.21
C TYR A 15 36.64 38.51 4.98
N GLU A 16 37.20 39.73 4.97
CA GLU A 16 37.08 40.70 3.87
C GLU A 16 35.67 40.84 3.25
N LYS A 17 34.66 41.11 4.09
CA LYS A 17 33.23 41.30 3.71
C LYS A 17 32.54 40.06 3.14
N GLY A 18 33.08 38.88 3.42
CA GLY A 18 32.60 37.61 2.93
C GLY A 18 32.76 36.45 3.91
N VAL A 19 32.16 35.31 3.59
CA VAL A 19 32.44 34.06 4.31
C VAL A 19 33.78 33.51 3.82
N SER A 20 34.64 33.09 4.74
CA SER A 20 35.93 32.47 4.37
C SER A 20 35.70 31.17 3.58
N VAL A 21 36.29 31.06 2.40
CA VAL A 21 36.25 29.84 1.58
C VAL A 21 36.91 28.67 2.31
N CYS A 22 38.00 28.93 3.06
CA CYS A 22 38.65 27.89 3.85
C CYS A 22 37.71 27.34 4.94
N PHE A 23 36.96 28.21 5.63
CA PHE A 23 35.96 27.78 6.62
C PHE A 23 34.83 27.00 5.96
N LEU A 24 34.24 27.54 4.88
CA LEU A 24 33.06 26.97 4.26
C LEU A 24 33.36 25.59 3.64
N ASP A 25 34.43 25.45 2.86
CA ASP A 25 34.79 24.16 2.26
C ASP A 25 35.15 23.11 3.33
N THR A 26 35.83 23.54 4.40
CA THR A 26 36.15 22.66 5.55
C THR A 26 34.87 22.22 6.26
N PHE A 27 33.93 23.15 6.48
CA PHE A 27 32.67 22.88 7.14
C PHE A 27 31.78 21.96 6.29
N CYS A 28 31.65 22.23 4.99
CA CYS A 28 30.91 21.40 4.04
C CYS A 28 31.49 19.99 3.97
N ALA A 29 32.82 19.87 3.84
CA ALA A 29 33.50 18.58 3.86
C ALA A 29 33.23 17.83 5.17
N PHE A 30 33.32 18.49 6.33
CA PHE A 30 33.04 17.85 7.61
C PHE A 30 31.57 17.41 7.74
N LEU A 31 30.62 18.30 7.45
CA LEU A 31 29.18 18.05 7.62
C LEU A 31 28.68 16.96 6.66
N LEU A 32 28.92 17.12 5.36
CA LEU A 32 28.48 16.15 4.35
C LEU A 32 29.29 14.85 4.45
N GLY A 33 30.60 14.96 4.70
CA GLY A 33 31.48 13.81 4.86
C GLY A 33 31.11 12.96 6.06
N SER A 34 30.89 13.55 7.24
CA SER A 34 30.47 12.81 8.43
C SER A 34 29.07 12.20 8.27
N ALA A 35 28.12 12.92 7.67
CA ALA A 35 26.79 12.40 7.37
C ALA A 35 26.85 11.18 6.45
N MET A 36 27.63 11.24 5.36
CA MET A 36 27.81 10.11 4.44
C MET A 36 28.60 8.96 5.09
N LEU A 37 29.62 9.28 5.89
CA LEU A 37 30.41 8.27 6.60
C LEU A 37 29.55 7.47 7.60
N ILE A 38 28.63 8.12 8.30
CA ILE A 38 27.78 7.47 9.29
C ILE A 38 26.58 6.82 8.60
N PHE A 39 25.72 7.62 7.99
CA PHE A 39 24.43 7.16 7.49
C PHE A 39 24.54 6.47 6.15
N GLY A 40 25.42 6.95 5.26
CA GLY A 40 25.66 6.31 3.97
C GLY A 40 26.27 4.91 4.12
N ASN A 41 27.26 4.73 5.01
CA ASN A 41 27.79 3.39 5.31
C ASN A 41 26.80 2.54 6.10
N ALA A 42 26.01 3.11 7.02
CA ALA A 42 24.96 2.34 7.69
C ALA A 42 23.94 1.80 6.68
N GLU A 43 23.55 2.62 5.70
CA GLU A 43 22.67 2.22 4.61
C GLU A 43 23.31 1.17 3.70
N LEU A 44 24.56 1.38 3.29
CA LEU A 44 25.32 0.38 2.53
C LEU A 44 25.42 -0.96 3.30
N TRP A 45 25.67 -0.90 4.60
CA TRP A 45 25.71 -2.08 5.46
C TRP A 45 24.35 -2.77 5.53
N MET A 46 23.26 -2.00 5.68
CA MET A 46 21.90 -2.56 5.62
C MET A 46 21.65 -3.28 4.31
N TYR A 47 22.00 -2.69 3.16
CA TYR A 47 21.86 -3.34 1.86
C TYR A 47 22.72 -4.59 1.74
N SER A 48 23.95 -4.56 2.24
CA SER A 48 24.84 -5.73 2.20
C SER A 48 24.35 -6.89 3.08
N ARG A 49 23.67 -6.59 4.19
CA ARG A 49 23.29 -7.58 5.21
C ARG A 49 21.86 -8.08 5.07
N TYR A 50 20.94 -7.19 4.73
CA TYR A 50 19.50 -7.42 4.70
C TYR A 50 18.88 -7.19 3.31
N GLY A 51 19.67 -6.76 2.33
CA GLY A 51 19.20 -6.56 0.96
C GLY A 51 18.82 -7.87 0.29
N SER A 52 17.61 -7.91 -0.25
CA SER A 52 17.14 -8.99 -1.11
C SER A 52 17.28 -8.59 -2.58
N ILE A 53 17.85 -9.46 -3.43
CA ILE A 53 18.05 -9.17 -4.86
C ILE A 53 16.69 -9.07 -5.55
N LEU A 54 16.47 -8.00 -6.32
CA LEU A 54 15.27 -7.83 -7.12
C LEU A 54 15.32 -8.69 -8.40
N ASP A 55 14.23 -9.37 -8.75
CA ASP A 55 14.18 -10.17 -9.99
C ASP A 55 14.42 -9.25 -11.21
N ARG A 56 15.34 -9.64 -12.09
CA ARG A 56 15.68 -8.89 -13.30
C ARG A 56 14.48 -8.64 -14.22
N ARG A 57 13.41 -9.44 -14.09
CA ARG A 57 12.16 -9.26 -14.85
C ARG A 57 11.28 -8.12 -14.34
N LEU A 58 11.42 -7.72 -13.07
CA LEU A 58 10.81 -6.51 -12.51
C LEU A 58 11.51 -5.24 -12.98
N LEU A 59 12.81 -5.36 -13.24
CA LEU A 59 13.66 -4.31 -13.76
C LEU A 59 13.45 -4.22 -15.29
N SER A 60 12.44 -3.43 -15.71
CA SER A 60 12.32 -3.04 -17.11
C SER A 60 13.57 -2.27 -17.58
N HIS A 61 13.67 -2.04 -18.89
CA HIS A 61 14.78 -1.25 -19.45
C HIS A 61 14.89 0.08 -18.68
N PRO A 62 16.10 0.47 -18.23
CA PRO A 62 16.24 1.63 -17.37
C PRO A 62 15.71 2.87 -18.09
N PRO A 63 14.86 3.68 -17.45
CA PRO A 63 14.38 4.90 -18.08
C PRO A 63 15.56 5.84 -18.35
N LEU A 64 15.49 6.64 -19.41
CA LEU A 64 16.56 7.59 -19.78
C LEU A 64 16.95 8.51 -18.62
N LEU A 65 15.97 8.91 -17.79
CA LEU A 65 16.19 9.72 -16.59
C LEU A 65 17.06 9.02 -15.53
N TYR A 66 17.04 7.68 -15.45
CA TYR A 66 17.92 6.93 -14.55
C TYR A 66 19.39 7.04 -15.00
N TYR A 67 19.64 6.89 -16.30
CA TYR A 67 20.99 7.10 -16.84
C TYR A 67 21.44 8.55 -16.70
N GLY A 68 20.53 9.50 -16.88
CA GLY A 68 20.78 10.92 -16.59
C GLY A 68 21.18 11.13 -15.13
N HIS A 69 20.52 10.46 -14.19
CA HIS A 69 20.82 10.54 -12.76
C HIS A 69 22.22 9.98 -12.42
N LEU A 70 22.55 8.79 -12.95
CA LEU A 70 23.89 8.21 -12.79
C LEU A 70 24.97 9.09 -13.41
N LEU A 71 24.71 9.62 -14.62
CA LEU A 71 25.64 10.51 -15.31
C LEU A 71 25.89 11.79 -14.49
N CYS A 72 24.85 12.38 -13.89
CA CYS A 72 25.03 13.55 -13.01
C CYS A 72 25.99 13.24 -11.85
N ASN A 73 25.82 12.10 -11.17
CA ASN A 73 26.72 11.71 -10.07
C ASN A 73 28.15 11.45 -10.53
N VAL A 74 28.33 10.76 -11.67
CA VAL A 74 29.66 10.53 -12.25
C VAL A 74 30.34 11.85 -12.62
N LEU A 75 29.59 12.77 -13.24
CA LEU A 75 30.10 14.09 -13.58
C LEU A 75 30.47 14.88 -12.32
N LEU A 76 29.71 14.79 -11.24
CA LEU A 76 30.04 15.44 -9.97
C LEU A 76 31.37 14.92 -9.37
N VAL A 77 31.62 13.60 -9.40
CA VAL A 77 32.93 13.05 -8.99
C VAL A 77 34.05 13.60 -9.87
N MET A 78 33.86 13.56 -11.19
CA MET A 78 34.88 14.02 -12.14
C MET A 78 35.17 15.51 -11.98
N LEU A 79 34.15 16.32 -11.73
CA LEU A 79 34.28 17.76 -11.62
C LEU A 79 35.12 18.16 -10.40
N SER A 80 35.01 17.43 -9.29
CA SER A 80 35.82 17.64 -8.09
C SER A 80 37.30 17.32 -8.32
N ILE A 81 37.60 16.30 -9.14
CA ILE A 81 38.97 15.96 -9.54
C ILE A 81 39.52 17.00 -10.53
N VAL A 82 38.74 17.35 -11.56
CA VAL A 82 39.12 18.37 -12.56
C VAL A 82 39.37 19.72 -11.91
N TRP A 83 38.57 20.11 -10.92
CA TRP A 83 38.78 21.34 -10.16
C TRP A 83 40.16 21.38 -9.48
N LEU A 84 40.60 20.27 -8.88
CA LEU A 84 41.92 20.17 -8.26
C LEU A 84 43.05 20.13 -9.31
N LEU A 85 42.85 19.42 -10.42
CA LEU A 85 43.81 19.34 -11.52
C LEU A 85 44.03 20.69 -12.20
N VAL A 86 42.96 21.46 -12.44
CA VAL A 86 43.07 22.81 -13.01
C VAL A 86 43.92 23.70 -12.10
N ARG A 87 43.75 23.61 -10.77
CA ARG A 87 44.59 24.35 -9.82
C ARG A 87 46.06 23.92 -9.88
N TYR A 88 46.31 22.62 -10.00
CA TYR A 88 47.66 22.07 -10.13
C TYR A 88 48.36 22.56 -11.41
N GLU A 89 47.72 22.41 -12.58
CA GLU A 89 48.27 22.78 -13.89
C GLU A 89 48.48 24.30 -14.03
N THR A 90 47.59 25.10 -13.44
CA THR A 90 47.69 26.57 -13.48
C THR A 90 48.63 27.15 -12.42
N SER A 91 49.35 26.30 -11.67
CA SER A 91 50.24 26.71 -10.58
C SER A 91 49.57 27.57 -9.50
N LEU A 92 48.24 27.42 -9.34
CA LEU A 92 47.53 28.05 -8.23
C LEU A 92 47.93 27.39 -6.91
N GLN A 93 48.07 28.19 -5.85
CA GLN A 93 48.40 27.65 -4.53
C GLN A 93 47.31 26.68 -4.06
N ILE A 94 47.72 25.44 -3.79
CA ILE A 94 46.86 24.42 -3.20
C ILE A 94 47.08 24.45 -1.68
N TYR A 95 45.98 24.43 -0.93
CA TYR A 95 45.97 24.40 0.54
C TYR A 95 45.41 23.08 1.05
N GLY A 96 45.62 22.79 2.34
CA GLY A 96 45.11 21.57 2.98
C GLY A 96 43.60 21.39 2.84
N TYR A 97 42.81 22.47 2.97
CA TYR A 97 41.35 22.41 2.80
C TYR A 97 40.93 22.00 1.38
N ASN A 98 41.70 22.34 0.35
CA ASN A 98 41.39 21.95 -1.03
C ASN A 98 41.51 20.44 -1.23
N ILE A 99 42.55 19.83 -0.64
CA ILE A 99 42.77 18.39 -0.69
C ILE A 99 41.67 17.68 0.10
N LEU A 100 41.37 18.16 1.31
CA LEU A 100 40.31 17.59 2.16
C LEU A 100 38.96 17.63 1.43
N HIS A 101 38.58 18.80 0.90
CA HIS A 101 37.32 18.98 0.21
C HIS A 101 37.22 18.07 -1.02
N CYS A 102 38.23 18.05 -1.90
CA CYS A 102 38.24 17.18 -3.08
C CYS A 102 38.13 15.69 -2.71
N THR A 103 38.86 15.25 -1.68
CA THR A 103 38.86 13.85 -1.22
C THR A 103 37.49 13.45 -0.67
N VAL A 104 36.94 14.25 0.23
CA VAL A 104 35.65 13.96 0.88
C VAL A 104 34.50 14.06 -0.12
N ASP A 105 34.49 15.08 -0.98
CA ASP A 105 33.45 15.27 -2.00
C ASP A 105 33.46 14.09 -2.99
N SER A 106 34.65 13.66 -3.46
CA SER A 106 34.77 12.47 -4.32
C SER A 106 34.23 11.21 -3.65
N TYR A 107 34.56 10.99 -2.37
CA TYR A 107 34.03 9.87 -1.58
C TYR A 107 32.50 9.93 -1.47
N CYS A 108 31.94 11.11 -1.16
CA CYS A 108 30.51 11.28 -0.98
C CYS A 108 29.73 10.98 -2.26
N TRP A 109 30.19 11.48 -3.42
CA TRP A 109 29.52 11.23 -4.69
C TRP A 109 29.71 9.79 -5.20
N LEU A 110 30.85 9.15 -4.92
CA LEU A 110 31.03 7.72 -5.20
C LEU A 110 30.10 6.86 -4.35
N MET A 111 29.93 7.17 -3.06
CA MET A 111 28.98 6.48 -2.19
C MET A 111 27.52 6.73 -2.63
N SER A 112 27.18 7.97 -3.00
CA SER A 112 25.85 8.27 -3.54
C SER A 112 25.55 7.49 -4.81
N LEU A 113 26.51 7.41 -5.75
CA LEU A 113 26.39 6.61 -6.97
C LEU A 113 26.19 5.12 -6.65
N LEU A 114 26.99 4.57 -5.72
CA LEU A 114 26.87 3.19 -5.29
C LEU A 114 25.48 2.90 -4.70
N LEU A 115 24.99 3.76 -3.81
CA LEU A 115 23.67 3.60 -3.20
C LEU A 115 22.56 3.67 -4.24
N ILE A 116 22.58 4.60 -5.22
CA ILE A 116 21.59 4.63 -6.32
C ILE A 116 21.56 3.31 -7.09
N VAL A 117 22.73 2.70 -7.34
CA VAL A 117 22.83 1.40 -8.02
C VAL A 117 22.30 0.28 -7.13
N LEU A 118 22.58 0.31 -5.82
CA LEU A 118 22.08 -0.68 -4.88
C LEU A 118 20.57 -0.61 -4.70
N GLU A 119 20.00 0.57 -4.46
CA GLU A 119 18.56 0.77 -4.28
C GLU A 119 17.73 0.30 -5.47
N ARG A 120 18.30 0.34 -6.67
CA ARG A 120 17.64 -0.20 -7.86
C ARG A 120 17.65 -1.72 -7.89
N ASN A 121 18.73 -2.36 -7.46
CA ASN A 121 18.94 -3.80 -7.64
C ASN A 121 18.60 -4.63 -6.40
N PHE A 122 18.51 -4.00 -5.24
CA PHE A 122 18.32 -4.63 -3.94
C PHE A 122 17.22 -3.95 -3.15
N ASP A 123 16.52 -4.73 -2.34
CA ASP A 123 15.40 -4.27 -1.55
C ASP A 123 15.60 -4.53 -0.06
N LEU A 124 15.36 -3.50 0.77
CA LEU A 124 15.34 -3.61 2.23
C LEU A 124 13.94 -3.93 2.77
N PRO A 125 13.82 -4.60 3.93
CA PRO A 125 12.54 -5.03 4.50
C PRO A 125 11.56 -3.91 4.89
N SER A 126 12.03 -2.66 5.02
CA SER A 126 11.25 -1.54 5.54
C SER A 126 11.34 -0.26 4.69
N THR A 127 11.57 -0.39 3.37
CA THR A 127 11.72 0.79 2.50
C THR A 127 10.43 1.61 2.35
N PRO A 128 10.54 2.93 2.13
CA PRO A 128 9.40 3.77 1.84
C PRO A 128 8.66 3.29 0.58
N ALA A 129 7.34 3.47 0.56
CA ALA A 129 6.46 2.95 -0.49
C ALA A 129 6.79 3.46 -1.92
N ARG A 130 7.53 4.56 -2.03
CA ARG A 130 8.01 5.17 -3.28
C ARG A 130 9.23 6.07 -3.02
N GLY A 131 10.25 6.00 -3.87
CA GLY A 131 11.39 6.94 -3.87
C GLY A 131 12.74 6.32 -3.52
N HIS A 132 13.82 7.09 -3.72
CA HIS A 132 15.13 6.83 -3.10
C HIS A 132 15.04 6.96 -1.57
N SER A 133 16.05 6.53 -0.83
CA SER A 133 16.07 6.66 0.61
C SER A 133 15.96 8.10 1.06
N VAL A 134 15.40 8.26 2.27
CA VAL A 134 15.29 9.57 2.91
C VAL A 134 16.69 10.19 3.09
N PHE A 135 17.69 9.37 3.38
CA PHE A 135 19.06 9.84 3.55
C PHE A 135 19.65 10.41 2.25
N LEU A 136 19.57 9.69 1.12
CA LEU A 136 20.06 10.19 -0.17
C LEU A 136 19.40 11.52 -0.57
N ASN A 137 18.08 11.63 -0.38
CA ASN A 137 17.35 12.86 -0.67
C ASN A 137 17.81 14.04 0.21
N ILE A 138 18.02 13.80 1.52
CA ILE A 138 18.57 14.82 2.43
C ILE A 138 19.98 15.20 2.03
N PHE A 139 20.83 14.23 1.68
CA PHE A 139 22.20 14.46 1.25
C PHE A 139 22.27 15.33 -0.02
N TRP A 140 21.48 15.03 -1.05
CA TRP A 140 21.43 15.84 -2.27
C TRP A 140 20.91 17.26 -2.01
N ALA A 141 19.84 17.39 -1.21
CA ALA A 141 19.29 18.69 -0.83
C ALA A 141 20.31 19.53 -0.06
N ALA A 142 20.98 18.93 0.93
CA ALA A 142 22.02 19.59 1.74
C ALA A 142 23.23 19.99 0.88
N SER A 143 23.68 19.11 -0.03
CA SER A 143 24.79 19.40 -0.94
C SER A 143 24.48 20.59 -1.85
N PHE A 144 23.27 20.63 -2.42
CA PHE A 144 22.82 21.76 -3.23
C PHE A 144 22.70 23.06 -2.42
N ALA A 145 22.11 22.99 -1.23
CA ALA A 145 21.94 24.15 -0.36
C ALA A 145 23.28 24.74 0.11
N LEU A 146 24.22 23.90 0.54
CA LEU A 146 25.52 24.32 1.04
C LEU A 146 26.39 24.93 -0.08
N GLU A 147 26.37 24.36 -1.28
CA GLU A 147 27.08 24.92 -2.43
C GLU A 147 26.48 26.25 -2.89
N THR A 148 25.16 26.42 -2.75
CA THR A 148 24.51 27.73 -2.98
C THR A 148 24.97 28.78 -1.98
N LEU A 149 25.45 28.42 -0.79
CA LEU A 149 25.98 29.39 0.18
C LEU A 149 27.21 30.15 -0.34
N MET A 150 28.00 29.54 -1.23
CA MET A 150 29.13 30.20 -1.89
C MET A 150 28.69 31.34 -2.81
N VAL A 151 27.45 31.32 -3.29
CA VAL A 151 26.88 32.39 -4.10
C VAL A 151 26.67 33.66 -3.28
N PHE A 152 26.32 33.59 -1.99
CA PHE A 152 26.08 34.77 -1.14
C PHE A 152 27.33 35.63 -0.86
N ASN A 153 28.50 35.18 -1.27
CA ASN A 153 29.78 35.85 -1.03
C ASN A 153 30.10 36.98 -2.05
N PHE A 154 29.07 37.55 -2.68
CA PHE A 154 29.14 38.51 -3.81
C PHE A 154 30.05 39.74 -3.60
N ASN A 155 30.33 40.12 -2.35
CA ASN A 155 31.03 41.37 -2.01
C ASN A 155 32.43 41.17 -1.40
N GLY A 156 32.94 39.93 -1.35
CA GLY A 156 34.27 39.63 -0.82
C GLY A 156 35.38 39.73 -1.86
N GLN A 157 36.56 40.27 -1.48
CA GLN A 157 37.72 40.38 -2.40
C GLN A 157 38.31 39.02 -2.82
N LEU A 158 38.02 37.96 -2.06
CA LEU A 158 38.44 36.57 -2.34
C LEU A 158 37.36 35.73 -3.04
N TRP A 159 36.25 36.34 -3.46
CA TRP A 159 35.20 35.65 -4.17
C TRP A 159 35.60 35.38 -5.63
N TYR A 160 35.12 34.28 -6.21
CA TYR A 160 35.48 33.76 -7.55
C TYR A 160 35.35 34.76 -8.72
N PHE A 161 34.81 35.96 -8.49
CA PHE A 161 34.51 36.97 -9.50
C PHE A 161 35.55 38.09 -9.61
N VAL A 162 36.60 38.07 -8.78
CA VAL A 162 37.82 38.83 -9.08
C VAL A 162 38.63 38.05 -10.12
N LEU A 163 38.10 37.97 -11.34
CA LEU A 163 38.59 37.14 -12.46
C LEU A 163 39.82 37.76 -13.14
N HIS A 164 40.89 37.95 -12.38
CA HIS A 164 42.14 38.51 -12.88
C HIS A 164 42.83 37.54 -13.84
N ASN A 165 42.77 36.24 -13.55
CA ASN A 165 43.48 35.21 -14.31
C ASN A 165 42.52 34.31 -15.11
N PRO A 166 42.96 33.79 -16.28
CA PRO A 166 42.16 32.84 -17.06
C PRO A 166 41.86 31.54 -16.28
N ALA A 167 42.74 31.17 -15.35
CA ALA A 167 42.55 30.03 -14.45
C ALA A 167 41.33 30.20 -13.52
N GLU A 168 41.12 31.40 -12.99
CA GLU A 168 39.98 31.71 -12.11
C GLU A 168 38.65 31.66 -12.88
N ARG A 169 38.66 32.05 -14.16
CA ARG A 169 37.50 31.91 -15.07
C ARG A 169 37.14 30.45 -15.30
N ALA A 170 38.15 29.58 -15.48
CA ALA A 170 37.92 28.15 -15.62
C ALA A 170 37.31 27.55 -14.33
N LEU A 171 37.80 27.95 -13.16
CA LEU A 171 37.25 27.51 -11.87
C LEU A 171 35.81 28.00 -11.65
N LEU A 172 35.47 29.21 -12.09
CA LEU A 172 34.09 29.71 -12.06
C LEU A 172 33.16 28.90 -12.97
N VAL A 173 33.60 28.56 -14.18
CA VAL A 173 32.83 27.69 -15.09
C VAL A 173 32.58 26.33 -14.45
N ILE A 174 33.61 25.74 -13.84
CA ILE A 174 33.51 24.48 -13.09
C ILE A 174 32.50 24.62 -11.94
N PHE A 175 32.54 25.71 -11.17
CA PHE A 175 31.59 25.97 -10.10
C PHE A 175 30.13 26.07 -10.61
N ILE A 176 29.89 26.82 -11.68
CA ILE A 176 28.56 26.96 -12.29
C ILE A 176 28.05 25.60 -12.79
N LEU A 177 28.92 24.83 -13.46
CA LEU A 177 28.58 23.47 -13.91
C LEU A 177 28.24 22.57 -12.72
N LYS A 178 28.99 22.68 -11.60
CA LYS A 178 28.70 21.94 -10.36
C LYS A 178 27.31 22.28 -9.86
N LEU A 179 26.96 23.57 -9.79
CA LEU A 179 25.66 24.01 -9.29
C LEU A 179 24.50 23.51 -10.15
N ILE A 180 24.64 23.54 -11.49
CA ILE A 180 23.65 23.00 -12.43
C ILE A 180 23.49 21.49 -12.23
N LEU A 181 24.60 20.75 -12.07
CA LEU A 181 24.58 19.31 -11.83
C LEU A 181 23.93 18.97 -10.49
N LEU A 182 24.21 19.71 -9.42
CA LEU A 182 23.59 19.51 -8.11
C LEU A 182 22.08 19.75 -8.14
N ALA A 183 21.64 20.84 -8.78
CA ALA A 183 20.22 21.13 -8.96
C ALA A 183 19.53 20.04 -9.79
N SER A 184 20.17 19.63 -10.90
CA SER A 184 19.64 18.56 -11.77
C SER A 184 19.56 17.23 -11.03
N ASN A 185 20.59 16.88 -10.26
CA ASN A 185 20.63 15.67 -9.45
C ASN A 185 19.52 15.65 -8.40
N PHE A 186 19.34 16.75 -7.67
CA PHE A 186 18.27 16.90 -6.69
C PHE A 186 16.87 16.77 -7.32
N LEU A 187 16.62 17.47 -8.44
CA LEU A 187 15.34 17.42 -9.14
C LEU A 187 15.04 16.03 -9.69
N ILE A 188 16.01 15.40 -10.35
CA ILE A 188 15.87 14.04 -10.88
C ILE A 188 15.68 13.04 -9.74
N GLY A 189 16.43 13.18 -8.64
CA GLY A 189 16.34 12.34 -7.45
C GLY A 189 14.93 12.33 -6.83
N MET A 190 14.23 13.47 -6.77
CA MET A 190 12.84 13.53 -6.28
C MET A 190 11.87 12.68 -7.13
N PHE A 191 12.13 12.49 -8.42
CA PHE A 191 11.33 11.61 -9.27
C PHE A 191 11.66 10.13 -9.10
N ALA A 192 12.80 9.81 -8.46
CA ALA A 192 13.33 8.47 -8.24
C ALA A 192 13.28 7.57 -9.51
N PRO A 193 13.88 8.03 -10.63
CA PRO A 193 13.83 7.28 -11.87
C PRO A 193 14.54 5.93 -11.70
N GLY A 194 13.91 4.86 -12.15
CA GLY A 194 14.49 3.51 -12.09
C GLY A 194 14.15 2.71 -10.82
N MET A 195 13.49 3.32 -9.83
CA MET A 195 12.93 2.59 -8.68
C MET A 195 11.61 1.90 -9.06
N VAL A 196 11.49 0.62 -8.74
CA VAL A 196 10.25 -0.14 -8.95
C VAL A 196 9.30 0.17 -7.79
N SER A 197 8.04 0.53 -8.10
CA SER A 197 7.04 0.76 -7.05
C SER A 197 6.79 -0.52 -6.26
N THR A 198 6.71 -0.39 -4.93
CA THR A 198 6.32 -1.45 -3.99
C THR A 198 5.04 -2.21 -4.40
N VAL A 199 4.14 -1.56 -5.14
CA VAL A 199 2.93 -2.19 -5.69
C VAL A 199 3.25 -3.15 -6.85
N ILE A 200 4.07 -2.73 -7.82
CA ILE A 200 4.46 -3.56 -8.98
C ILE A 200 5.27 -4.77 -8.49
N ARG A 201 6.10 -4.55 -7.47
CA ARG A 201 6.83 -5.60 -6.76
C ARG A 201 5.91 -6.65 -6.14
N GLY A 202 4.92 -6.23 -5.35
CA GLY A 202 3.96 -7.15 -4.74
C GLY A 202 3.12 -7.94 -5.75
N GLN A 203 2.83 -7.34 -6.91
CA GLN A 203 2.13 -8.02 -8.01
C GLN A 203 3.01 -9.08 -8.72
N PHE A 204 4.31 -8.83 -8.86
CA PHE A 204 5.24 -9.78 -9.49
C PHE A 204 5.59 -10.97 -8.59
N GLU A 205 5.88 -10.73 -7.30
CA GLU A 205 6.10 -11.81 -6.32
C GLU A 205 4.87 -12.73 -6.24
N TYR A 206 3.66 -12.15 -6.28
CA TYR A 206 2.41 -12.89 -6.37
C TYR A 206 2.31 -13.76 -7.64
N LYS A 207 2.72 -13.23 -8.80
CA LYS A 207 2.74 -13.95 -10.08
C LYS A 207 3.74 -15.12 -10.07
N GLN A 208 4.89 -14.96 -9.43
CA GLN A 208 5.91 -16.01 -9.34
C GLN A 208 5.50 -17.13 -8.36
N LEU A 209 4.83 -16.79 -7.25
CA LEU A 209 4.25 -17.77 -6.32
C LEU A 209 3.10 -18.56 -6.96
N THR A 210 2.36 -17.96 -7.90
CA THR A 210 1.32 -18.66 -8.66
C THR A 210 1.87 -19.52 -9.80
N GLU A 211 2.95 -19.09 -10.47
CA GLU A 211 3.63 -19.86 -11.54
C GLU A 211 4.55 -21.00 -11.03
N SER A 212 5.13 -20.88 -9.84
CA SER A 212 5.87 -21.98 -9.20
C SER A 212 4.92 -23.09 -8.74
N SER A 213 3.77 -22.71 -8.17
CA SER A 213 2.69 -23.64 -7.82
C SER A 213 2.05 -24.34 -9.02
N SER A 214 2.19 -23.83 -10.25
CA SER A 214 1.70 -24.51 -11.46
C SER A 214 2.74 -25.42 -12.13
N LYS A 215 4.04 -25.22 -11.87
CA LYS A 215 5.10 -26.11 -12.40
C LYS A 215 5.28 -27.40 -11.61
N ASP A 216 4.97 -27.40 -10.31
CA ASP A 216 4.94 -28.62 -9.50
C ASP A 216 3.72 -29.51 -9.77
N ASN A 217 2.75 -29.03 -10.56
CA ASN A 217 1.57 -29.78 -10.98
C ASN A 217 1.69 -30.42 -12.38
N ASN A 218 2.87 -30.40 -13.01
CA ASN A 218 3.09 -31.06 -14.31
C ASN A 218 3.54 -32.52 -14.19
N ALA A 219 2.86 -33.28 -13.33
CA ALA A 219 2.81 -34.74 -13.39
C ALA A 219 1.36 -35.18 -13.14
N GLY A 220 0.62 -35.39 -14.22
CA GLY A 220 -0.74 -35.95 -14.17
C GLY A 220 -1.78 -35.07 -14.87
N THR A 221 -1.87 -35.23 -16.19
CA THR A 221 -3.04 -34.84 -16.98
C THR A 221 -4.31 -35.49 -16.43
N ALA A 222 -5.26 -34.66 -15.99
CA ALA A 222 -6.68 -34.91 -16.16
C ALA A 222 -7.38 -33.54 -16.26
N GLU A 223 -7.74 -33.16 -17.49
CA GLU A 223 -8.66 -32.07 -17.75
C GLU A 223 -9.99 -32.35 -17.04
N SER A 224 -10.31 -31.59 -16.00
CA SER A 224 -11.68 -31.49 -15.50
C SER A 224 -12.20 -30.10 -15.79
N ASN A 225 -12.89 -29.99 -16.94
CA ASN A 225 -13.76 -28.87 -17.27
C ASN A 225 -14.84 -28.74 -16.18
N ILE A 226 -14.83 -27.64 -15.43
CA ILE A 226 -15.98 -27.21 -14.61
C ILE A 226 -16.31 -25.77 -15.06
N PRO A 227 -17.54 -25.49 -15.52
CA PRO A 227 -17.90 -24.21 -16.12
C PRO A 227 -17.98 -23.11 -15.05
N LEU A 228 -17.35 -21.98 -15.35
CA LEU A 228 -17.38 -20.75 -14.55
C LEU A 228 -18.79 -20.12 -14.68
N ILE A 229 -19.72 -20.46 -13.79
CA ILE A 229 -21.09 -19.91 -13.81
C ILE A 229 -21.07 -18.44 -13.38
N PHE A 230 -21.30 -17.58 -14.38
CA PHE A 230 -21.87 -16.22 -14.41
C PHE A 230 -21.91 -15.34 -13.14
N VAL A 231 -21.20 -14.22 -13.22
CA VAL A 231 -21.50 -12.97 -12.50
C VAL A 231 -22.33 -12.08 -13.44
N LEU A 232 -23.64 -11.95 -13.20
CA LEU A 232 -24.49 -10.97 -13.88
C LEU A 232 -24.37 -9.57 -13.24
N PRO A 233 -24.47 -8.47 -14.01
CA PRO A 233 -24.48 -7.12 -13.46
C PRO A 233 -25.84 -6.81 -12.82
N LEU A 234 -25.83 -6.44 -11.54
CA LEU A 234 -26.97 -5.82 -10.86
C LEU A 234 -27.12 -4.36 -11.30
N TYR A 235 -27.74 -4.08 -12.45
CA TYR A 235 -28.38 -2.78 -12.73
C TYR A 235 -29.34 -2.88 -13.93
N GLY A 236 -30.62 -2.58 -13.71
CA GLY A 236 -31.61 -2.50 -14.79
C GLY A 236 -33.05 -2.52 -14.31
N SER A 237 -33.52 -1.39 -13.78
CA SER A 237 -34.95 -1.08 -13.81
C SER A 237 -35.26 -0.46 -15.17
N ASN A 238 -35.95 -1.20 -16.05
CA ASN A 238 -37.11 -0.76 -16.85
C ASN A 238 -37.50 -1.82 -17.90
N GLU A 239 -38.78 -2.16 -17.88
CA GLU A 239 -39.72 -2.46 -18.98
C GLU A 239 -39.13 -2.82 -20.35
N ASP A 240 -39.23 -4.09 -20.73
CA ASP A 240 -40.10 -4.57 -21.83
C ASP A 240 -39.73 -6.02 -22.19
N GLY A 241 -40.74 -6.89 -22.21
CA GLY A 241 -40.56 -8.31 -22.43
C GLY A 241 -40.35 -8.67 -23.90
N VAL A 242 -39.33 -9.47 -24.20
CA VAL A 242 -39.34 -10.52 -25.24
C VAL A 242 -38.32 -11.58 -24.84
N VAL A 243 -38.80 -12.79 -24.54
CA VAL A 243 -37.98 -14.00 -24.38
C VAL A 243 -37.78 -14.62 -25.76
N SER A 244 -36.55 -14.85 -26.19
CA SER A 244 -36.25 -15.84 -27.24
C SER A 244 -34.81 -16.35 -27.21
N ASN A 245 -34.68 -17.61 -26.82
CA ASN A 245 -33.78 -18.66 -27.32
C ASN A 245 -32.63 -18.27 -28.25
N HIS A 246 -31.45 -17.93 -27.70
CA HIS A 246 -30.15 -18.14 -28.36
C HIS A 246 -29.01 -18.12 -27.32
N VAL A 247 -28.76 -19.26 -26.66
CA VAL A 247 -27.75 -19.35 -25.57
C VAL A 247 -26.42 -19.99 -26.02
N ASN A 248 -26.28 -20.51 -27.24
CA ASN A 248 -25.13 -21.37 -27.54
C ASN A 248 -23.96 -20.77 -28.35
N ASP A 249 -23.94 -19.48 -28.71
CA ASP A 249 -22.86 -18.93 -29.56
C ASP A 249 -22.17 -17.65 -29.05
N LEU A 250 -22.52 -17.14 -27.87
CA LEU A 250 -21.98 -15.88 -27.34
C LEU A 250 -20.84 -16.04 -26.31
N ASP A 251 -20.45 -17.26 -25.95
CA ASP A 251 -19.64 -17.49 -24.73
C ASP A 251 -18.12 -17.63 -24.93
N ARG A 252 -17.61 -17.61 -26.17
CA ARG A 252 -16.16 -17.77 -26.43
C ARG A 252 -15.40 -16.46 -26.69
N ARG A 253 -16.07 -15.41 -27.17
CA ARG A 253 -15.44 -14.09 -27.36
C ARG A 253 -15.30 -13.35 -26.02
N SER A 254 -16.31 -13.44 -25.17
CA SER A 254 -16.38 -12.80 -23.85
C SER A 254 -15.33 -13.33 -22.86
N LEU A 255 -14.97 -14.62 -22.94
CA LEU A 255 -13.94 -15.22 -22.08
C LEU A 255 -12.52 -14.74 -22.45
N ASN A 256 -12.26 -14.59 -23.75
CA ASN A 256 -11.02 -13.97 -24.24
C ASN A 256 -10.96 -12.48 -23.91
N ASP A 257 -12.10 -11.79 -23.85
CA ASP A 257 -12.18 -10.41 -23.38
C ASP A 257 -11.89 -10.32 -21.87
N ILE A 258 -12.42 -11.22 -21.04
CA ILE A 258 -12.15 -11.28 -19.58
C ILE A 258 -10.69 -11.66 -19.27
N LEU A 259 -10.11 -12.60 -20.02
CA LEU A 259 -8.69 -12.95 -19.91
C LEU A 259 -7.78 -11.81 -20.42
N ASN A 260 -8.21 -11.06 -21.45
CA ASN A 260 -7.53 -9.84 -21.89
C ASN A 260 -7.63 -8.69 -20.87
N TYR A 261 -8.66 -8.66 -20.00
CA TYR A 261 -8.79 -7.66 -18.93
C TYR A 261 -7.76 -7.81 -17.80
N SER A 262 -7.17 -9.00 -17.63
CA SER A 262 -6.06 -9.17 -16.68
C SER A 262 -4.78 -8.42 -17.10
N ASN A 263 -4.70 -7.98 -18.37
CA ASN A 263 -3.60 -7.22 -18.95
C ASN A 263 -3.91 -5.73 -19.20
N LEU A 264 -5.10 -5.25 -18.85
CA LEU A 264 -5.42 -3.83 -18.87
C LEU A 264 -5.02 -3.21 -17.53
N LEU A 265 -4.13 -2.20 -17.59
CA LEU A 265 -3.75 -1.35 -16.47
C LEU A 265 -5.01 -0.90 -15.70
N VAL A 266 -5.36 -1.60 -14.62
CA VAL A 266 -6.53 -1.29 -13.80
C VAL A 266 -6.25 0.06 -13.14
N GLU A 267 -6.82 1.11 -13.70
CA GLU A 267 -6.86 2.42 -13.07
C GLU A 267 -7.71 2.27 -11.81
N PHE A 268 -7.06 2.12 -10.65
CA PHE A 268 -7.78 2.10 -9.38
C PHE A 268 -8.38 3.49 -9.15
N ARG A 269 -9.71 3.66 -9.21
CA ARG A 269 -10.42 4.88 -8.78
C ARG A 269 -9.95 5.34 -7.41
N GLY A 270 -9.60 4.40 -6.53
CA GLY A 270 -9.03 4.69 -5.21
C GLY A 270 -7.71 5.47 -5.23
N ARG A 271 -6.95 5.47 -6.34
CA ARG A 271 -5.71 6.25 -6.51
C ARG A 271 -5.95 7.71 -6.92
N ARG A 272 -7.17 8.07 -7.32
CA ARG A 272 -7.46 9.46 -7.70
C ARG A 272 -7.21 10.37 -6.52
N ARG A 273 -6.72 11.58 -6.80
CA ARG A 273 -6.34 12.58 -5.77
C ARG A 273 -7.50 12.93 -4.84
N GLU A 274 -8.72 12.91 -5.35
CA GLU A 274 -9.97 13.10 -4.59
C GLU A 274 -10.28 11.96 -3.61
N ASN A 275 -9.90 10.71 -3.95
CA ASN A 275 -10.20 9.51 -3.17
C ASN A 275 -9.09 9.09 -2.21
N CYS A 276 -7.87 9.63 -2.37
CA CYS A 276 -6.72 9.18 -1.58
C CYS A 276 -6.93 9.38 -0.06
N ARG A 277 -7.68 10.42 0.33
CA ARG A 277 -8.04 10.73 1.73
C ARG A 277 -9.11 9.79 2.30
N CYS A 278 -9.77 9.00 1.46
CA CYS A 278 -10.76 8.01 1.88
C CYS A 278 -10.13 6.62 2.11
N ASN A 279 -8.82 6.47 1.86
CA ASN A 279 -8.11 5.21 2.06
C ASN A 279 -7.27 5.27 3.35
N ARG A 280 -7.46 4.30 4.24
CA ARG A 280 -6.62 4.17 5.45
C ARG A 280 -5.17 3.81 5.10
N TYR A 281 -4.98 3.01 4.05
CA TYR A 281 -3.68 2.60 3.55
C TYR A 281 -3.59 2.84 2.05
N THR A 282 -2.52 3.47 1.59
CA THR A 282 -2.33 3.84 0.17
C THR A 282 -2.12 2.63 -0.74
N ASN A 283 -1.70 1.51 -0.17
CA ASN A 283 -1.44 0.25 -0.87
C ASN A 283 -2.59 -0.76 -0.79
N VAL A 284 -3.69 -0.46 -0.09
CA VAL A 284 -4.86 -1.34 0.02
C VAL A 284 -6.06 -0.65 -0.61
N LEU A 285 -6.35 -0.99 -1.86
CA LEU A 285 -7.39 -0.37 -2.66
C LEU A 285 -8.36 -1.44 -3.20
N PRO A 286 -9.67 -1.13 -3.29
CA PRO A 286 -10.63 -2.04 -3.92
C PRO A 286 -10.42 -2.04 -5.44
N TYR A 287 -10.68 -3.16 -6.11
CA TYR A 287 -10.72 -3.18 -7.57
C TYR A 287 -11.91 -2.39 -8.10
N ASP A 288 -11.75 -1.80 -9.27
CA ASP A 288 -12.77 -0.93 -9.85
C ASP A 288 -14.04 -1.67 -10.28
N PHE A 289 -13.93 -2.92 -10.73
CA PHE A 289 -15.05 -3.69 -11.25
C PHE A 289 -16.03 -4.16 -10.16
N ASN A 290 -15.61 -4.27 -8.91
CA ASN A 290 -16.44 -4.73 -7.79
C ASN A 290 -16.37 -3.86 -6.54
N ARG A 291 -15.80 -2.65 -6.63
CA ARG A 291 -15.88 -1.69 -5.52
C ARG A 291 -17.33 -1.32 -5.25
N VAL A 292 -17.63 -1.02 -3.99
CA VAL A 292 -18.92 -0.43 -3.64
C VAL A 292 -18.94 1.03 -4.12
N VAL A 293 -20.04 1.42 -4.76
CA VAL A 293 -20.27 2.79 -5.26
C VAL A 293 -21.47 3.37 -4.53
N LEU A 294 -21.26 4.49 -3.84
CA LEU A 294 -22.35 5.19 -3.14
C LEU A 294 -23.25 5.89 -4.16
N LYS A 295 -24.57 5.70 -4.06
CA LYS A 295 -25.54 6.28 -4.99
C LYS A 295 -25.89 7.71 -4.64
N ASP A 296 -25.85 8.06 -3.36
CA ASP A 296 -26.17 9.40 -2.91
C ASP A 296 -25.20 10.45 -3.49
N ARG A 297 -25.78 11.42 -4.20
CA ARG A 297 -25.07 12.52 -4.87
C ARG A 297 -24.61 13.60 -3.89
N SER A 298 -25.09 13.58 -2.64
CA SER A 298 -24.63 14.49 -1.58
C SER A 298 -23.14 14.31 -1.24
N PHE A 299 -22.53 13.19 -1.63
CA PHE A 299 -21.09 12.94 -1.51
C PHE A 299 -20.26 13.61 -2.63
N GLY A 300 -20.90 14.40 -3.50
CA GLY A 300 -20.27 15.09 -4.61
C GLY A 300 -19.76 14.11 -5.69
N PRO A 301 -18.74 14.48 -6.49
CA PRO A 301 -18.09 13.53 -7.40
C PRO A 301 -17.37 12.37 -6.67
N ASN A 302 -17.30 12.43 -5.34
CA ASN A 302 -16.53 11.54 -4.46
C ASN A 302 -17.41 10.44 -3.83
N SER A 303 -18.25 9.77 -4.63
CA SER A 303 -19.05 8.58 -4.26
C SER A 303 -18.22 7.32 -3.95
N TYR A 304 -17.00 7.51 -3.46
CA TYR A 304 -16.01 6.47 -3.24
C TYR A 304 -15.98 6.04 -1.78
N ILE A 305 -15.96 4.74 -1.57
CA ILE A 305 -15.65 4.10 -0.31
C ILE A 305 -14.68 2.95 -0.59
N ASN A 306 -13.72 2.72 0.31
CA ASN A 306 -12.79 1.61 0.20
C ASN A 306 -13.44 0.30 0.65
N ALA A 307 -14.29 -0.25 -0.21
CA ALA A 307 -15.02 -1.49 0.03
C ALA A 307 -15.16 -2.28 -1.27
N SER A 308 -15.19 -3.61 -1.18
CA SER A 308 -15.37 -4.52 -2.32
C SER A 308 -16.52 -5.49 -2.02
N PHE A 309 -17.40 -5.71 -2.99
CA PHE A 309 -18.31 -6.85 -2.97
C PHE A 309 -17.51 -8.14 -3.14
N VAL A 310 -17.74 -9.11 -2.25
CA VAL A 310 -17.11 -10.43 -2.27
C VAL A 310 -18.19 -11.49 -2.23
N ALA A 311 -18.29 -12.30 -3.28
CA ALA A 311 -19.20 -13.43 -3.37
C ALA A 311 -18.40 -14.73 -3.33
N VAL A 312 -18.84 -15.68 -2.51
CA VAL A 312 -18.18 -16.98 -2.36
C VAL A 312 -19.20 -18.10 -2.54
N PRO A 313 -19.19 -18.82 -3.69
CA PRO A 313 -20.01 -20.00 -3.87
C PRO A 313 -19.52 -21.14 -2.96
N VAL A 314 -20.46 -21.85 -2.34
CA VAL A 314 -20.16 -22.95 -1.42
C VAL A 314 -20.14 -24.28 -2.18
N GLY A 315 -19.05 -24.53 -2.91
CA GLY A 315 -18.86 -25.77 -3.67
C GLY A 315 -19.91 -25.95 -4.77
N GLU A 316 -20.51 -27.14 -4.87
CA GLU A 316 -21.58 -27.44 -5.84
C GLU A 316 -22.98 -27.12 -5.32
N LEU A 317 -23.10 -26.50 -4.13
CA LEU A 317 -24.39 -26.06 -3.61
C LEU A 317 -24.86 -24.81 -4.37
N ASP A 318 -26.17 -24.67 -4.53
CA ASP A 318 -26.82 -23.43 -5.00
C ASP A 318 -26.85 -22.36 -3.89
N GLU A 319 -25.75 -22.26 -3.14
CA GLU A 319 -25.57 -21.33 -2.03
C GLU A 319 -24.36 -20.42 -2.30
N VAL A 320 -24.61 -19.12 -2.25
CA VAL A 320 -23.58 -18.10 -2.38
C VAL A 320 -23.58 -17.22 -1.13
N LEU A 321 -22.41 -17.08 -0.52
CA LEU A 321 -22.15 -16.17 0.58
C LEU A 321 -21.81 -14.78 0.03
N TYR A 322 -22.55 -13.75 0.45
CA TYR A 322 -22.34 -12.38 0.00
C TYR A 322 -21.78 -11.50 1.13
N TYR A 323 -20.66 -10.85 0.84
CA TYR A 323 -19.99 -9.95 1.75
C TYR A 323 -19.68 -8.60 1.12
N ILE A 324 -19.50 -7.62 1.98
CA ILE A 324 -18.77 -6.40 1.68
C ILE A 324 -17.53 -6.38 2.56
N ALA A 325 -16.36 -6.56 1.95
CA ALA A 325 -15.08 -6.45 2.63
C ALA A 325 -14.60 -4.99 2.55
N THR A 326 -14.47 -4.34 3.70
CA THR A 326 -14.18 -2.89 3.78
C THR A 326 -13.10 -2.58 4.82
N GLN A 327 -12.42 -1.45 4.65
CA GLN A 327 -11.49 -0.93 5.67
C GLN A 327 -12.24 -0.48 6.94
N GLY A 328 -11.53 -0.40 8.06
CA GLY A 328 -12.01 0.27 9.26
C GLY A 328 -12.21 1.77 8.98
N PRO A 329 -13.40 2.34 9.20
CA PRO A 329 -13.70 3.74 8.86
C PRO A 329 -12.67 4.73 9.42
N LEU A 330 -12.42 5.78 8.66
CA LEU A 330 -11.69 6.98 9.09
C LEU A 330 -12.69 8.02 9.59
N PRO A 331 -12.27 9.05 10.36
CA PRO A 331 -13.16 10.11 10.81
C PRO A 331 -13.93 10.76 9.64
N ASN A 332 -13.27 10.99 8.51
CA ASN A 332 -13.84 11.59 7.31
C ASN A 332 -14.59 10.62 6.39
N THR A 333 -14.74 9.34 6.78
CA THR A 333 -15.47 8.34 5.99
C THR A 333 -16.56 7.62 6.80
N VAL A 334 -16.91 8.13 7.97
CA VAL A 334 -18.02 7.59 8.78
C VAL A 334 -19.33 7.72 8.02
N ASP A 335 -19.60 8.89 7.43
CA ASP A 335 -20.81 9.12 6.63
C ASP A 335 -20.89 8.18 5.43
N HIS A 336 -19.75 7.95 4.76
CA HIS A 336 -19.65 7.04 3.62
C HIS A 336 -19.99 5.61 4.05
N PHE A 337 -19.54 5.20 5.24
CA PHE A 337 -19.75 3.87 5.78
C PHE A 337 -21.23 3.63 6.11
N TRP A 338 -21.88 4.55 6.82
CA TRP A 338 -23.32 4.40 7.12
C TRP A 338 -24.19 4.53 5.88
N GLN A 339 -23.82 5.38 4.93
CA GLN A 339 -24.51 5.42 3.63
C GLN A 339 -24.41 4.06 2.92
N MET A 340 -23.25 3.41 2.93
CA MET A 340 -23.10 2.07 2.38
C MET A 340 -23.97 1.04 3.12
N VAL A 341 -24.00 1.07 4.47
CA VAL A 341 -24.84 0.18 5.28
C VAL A 341 -26.32 0.34 4.90
N TRP A 342 -26.78 1.59 4.78
CA TRP A 342 -28.15 1.93 4.40
C TRP A 342 -28.50 1.49 2.97
N GLU A 343 -27.71 1.91 1.98
CA GLU A 343 -27.98 1.63 0.56
C GLU A 343 -27.96 0.13 0.24
N GLN A 344 -27.09 -0.63 0.93
CA GLN A 344 -26.97 -2.07 0.76
C GLN A 344 -27.86 -2.87 1.72
N LYS A 345 -28.70 -2.18 2.53
CA LYS A 345 -29.65 -2.76 3.50
C LYS A 345 -28.99 -3.83 4.39
N VAL A 346 -27.83 -3.50 4.94
CA VAL A 346 -26.98 -4.50 5.62
C VAL A 346 -27.52 -4.82 7.01
N PRO A 347 -27.95 -6.06 7.29
CA PRO A 347 -28.44 -6.45 8.62
C PRO A 347 -27.31 -6.74 9.61
N THR A 348 -26.11 -7.09 9.13
CA THR A 348 -25.01 -7.57 9.98
C THR A 348 -23.67 -6.94 9.60
N ILE A 349 -22.98 -6.38 10.60
CA ILE A 349 -21.62 -5.84 10.50
C ILE A 349 -20.71 -6.66 11.42
N ILE A 350 -19.57 -7.09 10.90
CA ILE A 350 -18.56 -7.85 11.65
C ILE A 350 -17.29 -7.00 11.75
N MET A 351 -16.92 -6.67 12.98
CA MET A 351 -15.74 -5.86 13.31
C MET A 351 -14.67 -6.73 13.97
N LEU A 352 -13.51 -6.84 13.33
CA LEU A 352 -12.42 -7.75 13.73
C LEU A 352 -11.15 -7.00 14.18
N THR A 353 -11.28 -5.77 14.68
CA THR A 353 -10.15 -4.95 15.10
C THR A 353 -10.58 -4.02 16.21
N ASP A 354 -9.66 -3.71 17.12
CA ASP A 354 -9.87 -2.66 18.09
C ASP A 354 -9.71 -1.28 17.44
N LEU A 355 -10.14 -0.23 18.13
CA LEU A 355 -9.94 1.14 17.64
C LEU A 355 -8.45 1.48 17.55
N PHE A 356 -7.67 1.02 18.54
CA PHE A 356 -6.23 1.17 18.65
C PHE A 356 -5.57 -0.17 18.96
N GLU A 357 -4.45 -0.45 18.31
CA GLU A 357 -3.63 -1.64 18.56
C GLU A 357 -2.16 -1.19 18.59
N SER A 358 -1.44 -1.54 19.65
CA SER A 358 -0.07 -1.09 19.90
C SER A 358 0.11 0.44 19.75
N GLY A 359 -0.88 1.20 20.22
CA GLY A 359 -0.89 2.67 20.15
C GLY A 359 -1.21 3.26 18.77
N LEU A 360 -1.44 2.43 17.75
CA LEU A 360 -1.75 2.89 16.39
C LEU A 360 -3.26 2.81 16.10
N PRO A 361 -3.87 3.85 15.51
CA PRO A 361 -5.29 3.82 15.17
C PRO A 361 -5.55 2.83 14.03
N LYS A 362 -6.44 1.87 14.28
CA LYS A 362 -6.84 0.82 13.32
C LYS A 362 -8.24 1.02 12.77
N CYS A 363 -9.14 1.61 13.56
CA CYS A 363 -10.51 1.94 13.19
C CYS A 363 -10.95 3.19 13.96
N TYR A 364 -11.76 4.04 13.34
CA TYR A 364 -12.46 5.10 14.07
C TYR A 364 -13.75 4.54 14.69
N GLN A 365 -14.17 5.08 15.82
CA GLN A 365 -15.48 4.76 16.40
C GLN A 365 -16.55 5.38 15.51
N TYR A 366 -17.11 4.59 14.62
CA TYR A 366 -18.13 5.04 13.67
C TYR A 366 -19.55 4.92 14.23
N TRP A 367 -19.73 4.47 15.46
CA TRP A 367 -21.04 4.25 16.08
C TRP A 367 -21.24 5.15 17.30
N PRO A 368 -22.48 5.54 17.62
CA PRO A 368 -22.81 6.23 18.85
C PRO A 368 -22.81 5.27 20.04
N ASP A 369 -22.64 5.80 21.26
CA ASP A 369 -22.82 5.03 22.48
C ASP A 369 -24.32 4.74 22.73
N VAL A 370 -24.61 3.86 23.69
CA VAL A 370 -26.00 3.44 23.99
C VAL A 370 -26.85 4.64 24.39
N ASN A 371 -28.04 4.75 23.81
CA ASN A 371 -28.97 5.88 23.96
C ASN A 371 -28.47 7.22 23.37
N GLU A 372 -27.34 7.22 22.67
CA GLU A 372 -26.90 8.35 21.85
C GLU A 372 -27.24 8.12 20.38
N SER A 373 -27.23 9.20 19.62
CA SER A 373 -27.46 9.19 18.19
C SER A 373 -26.34 9.90 17.43
N LEU A 374 -25.94 9.31 16.32
CA LEU A 374 -24.99 9.87 15.36
C LEU A 374 -25.76 10.35 14.12
N GLU A 375 -25.62 11.62 13.79
CA GLU A 375 -26.11 12.16 12.52
C GLU A 375 -25.06 11.93 11.42
N SER A 376 -25.47 11.24 10.36
CA SER A 376 -24.67 11.01 9.16
C SER A 376 -25.48 11.49 7.95
N LYS A 377 -25.38 12.77 7.64
CA LYS A 377 -26.14 13.45 6.57
C LYS A 377 -27.66 13.25 6.72
N CYS A 378 -28.26 12.42 5.87
CA CYS A 378 -29.70 12.13 5.87
C CYS A 378 -30.08 10.93 6.75
N LEU A 379 -29.11 10.33 7.44
CA LEU A 379 -29.28 9.18 8.31
C LEU A 379 -29.11 9.60 9.77
N LEU A 380 -30.02 9.16 10.63
CA LEU A 380 -29.89 9.20 12.08
C LEU A 380 -29.64 7.77 12.56
N ILE A 381 -28.48 7.52 13.15
CA ILE A 381 -28.09 6.21 13.66
C ILE A 381 -28.17 6.27 15.17
N SER A 382 -28.95 5.38 15.79
CA SER A 382 -29.07 5.29 17.25
C SER A 382 -28.67 3.91 17.74
N CYS A 383 -27.87 3.84 18.80
CA CYS A 383 -27.52 2.56 19.44
C CYS A 383 -28.63 2.18 20.42
N ILE A 384 -29.43 1.18 20.06
CA ILE A 384 -30.59 0.72 20.83
C ILE A 384 -30.14 -0.21 21.97
N ARG A 385 -29.15 -1.05 21.70
CA ARG A 385 -28.66 -2.07 22.63
C ARG A 385 -27.17 -2.28 22.46
N GLU A 386 -26.46 -2.42 23.56
CA GLU A 386 -25.10 -2.95 23.61
C GLU A 386 -25.05 -4.07 24.64
N GLU A 387 -24.45 -5.19 24.25
CA GLU A 387 -24.25 -6.35 25.11
C GLU A 387 -22.78 -6.75 25.09
N GLN A 388 -22.17 -6.72 26.27
CA GLN A 388 -20.79 -7.14 26.49
C GLN A 388 -20.75 -8.65 26.73
N LEU A 389 -20.04 -9.37 25.88
CA LEU A 389 -19.84 -10.81 25.90
C LEU A 389 -18.33 -11.08 26.08
N ASP A 390 -17.91 -12.27 26.52
CA ASP A 390 -16.52 -12.51 26.98
C ASP A 390 -15.43 -11.91 26.07
N LYS A 391 -15.36 -12.35 24.81
CA LYS A 391 -14.41 -11.83 23.80
C LYS A 391 -15.10 -11.08 22.69
N SER A 392 -16.30 -10.55 22.93
CA SER A 392 -17.10 -9.93 21.87
C SER A 392 -18.04 -8.86 22.41
N VAL A 393 -18.39 -7.90 21.58
CA VAL A 393 -19.43 -6.92 21.89
C VAL A 393 -20.46 -6.97 20.79
N MET A 394 -21.73 -7.10 21.17
CA MET A 394 -22.85 -7.01 20.23
C MET A 394 -23.53 -5.66 20.40
N ARG A 395 -23.77 -4.96 19.29
CA ARG A 395 -24.53 -3.69 19.26
C ARG A 395 -25.66 -3.79 18.26
N GLU A 396 -26.81 -3.25 18.62
CA GLU A 396 -27.96 -3.14 17.73
C GLU A 396 -28.23 -1.66 17.45
N PHE A 397 -28.28 -1.33 16.16
CA PHE A 397 -28.49 0.04 15.69
C PHE A 397 -29.83 0.16 14.97
N SER A 398 -30.57 1.22 15.28
CA SER A 398 -31.67 1.71 14.43
C SER A 398 -31.13 2.82 13.55
N ILE A 399 -31.36 2.70 12.25
CA ILE A 399 -30.98 3.69 11.25
C ILE A 399 -32.26 4.25 10.65
N ILE A 400 -32.47 5.55 10.77
CA ILE A 400 -33.63 6.25 10.23
C ILE A 400 -33.17 7.16 9.11
N HIS A 401 -33.73 7.00 7.92
CA HIS A 401 -33.55 7.96 6.83
C HIS A 401 -34.52 9.12 7.00
N VAL A 402 -34.02 10.25 7.49
CA VAL A 402 -34.79 11.42 7.91
C VAL A 402 -35.78 11.91 6.84
N PRO A 403 -35.42 11.99 5.54
CA PRO A 403 -36.37 12.45 4.52
C PRO A 403 -37.53 11.49 4.25
N THR A 404 -37.29 10.18 4.29
CA THR A 404 -38.32 9.18 3.92
C THR A 404 -38.97 8.51 5.12
N GLN A 405 -38.46 8.73 6.33
CA GLN A 405 -38.88 8.05 7.56
C GLN A 405 -38.82 6.51 7.44
N GLN A 406 -37.93 6.01 6.58
CA GLN A 406 -37.68 4.56 6.49
C GLN A 406 -36.70 4.17 7.59
N GLU A 407 -36.89 2.98 8.14
CA GLU A 407 -36.05 2.44 9.21
C GLU A 407 -35.35 1.16 8.77
N LEU A 408 -34.13 0.96 9.26
CA LEU A 408 -33.33 -0.24 9.08
C LEU A 408 -32.65 -0.59 10.40
N THR A 409 -32.79 -1.84 10.83
CA THR A 409 -32.03 -2.36 11.98
C THR A 409 -30.78 -3.08 11.51
N THR A 410 -29.64 -2.75 12.11
CA THR A 410 -28.35 -3.38 11.82
C THR A 410 -27.67 -3.82 13.11
N THR A 411 -27.22 -5.07 13.17
CA THR A 411 -26.45 -5.61 14.29
C THR A 411 -24.96 -5.60 13.97
N GLN A 412 -24.14 -5.02 14.84
CA GLN A 412 -22.68 -5.12 14.81
C GLN A 412 -22.19 -6.14 15.82
N LEU A 413 -21.35 -7.07 15.37
CA LEU A 413 -20.62 -8.01 16.20
C LEU A 413 -19.13 -7.67 16.15
N HIS A 414 -18.59 -7.21 17.27
CA HIS A 414 -17.21 -6.80 17.43
C HIS A 414 -16.42 -7.86 18.18
N PHE A 415 -15.52 -8.57 17.50
CA PHE A 415 -14.62 -9.54 18.11
C PHE A 415 -13.43 -8.86 18.79
N LYS A 416 -13.35 -8.97 20.12
CA LYS A 416 -12.29 -8.43 20.99
C LYS A 416 -11.19 -9.45 21.30
N GLY A 417 -11.31 -10.67 20.80
CA GLY A 417 -10.37 -11.77 21.07
C GLY A 417 -9.14 -11.81 20.16
N TRP A 418 -8.98 -10.84 19.24
CA TRP A 418 -7.83 -10.82 18.32
C TRP A 418 -6.64 -10.06 18.93
N PRO A 419 -5.45 -10.67 19.05
CA PRO A 419 -4.28 -9.99 19.62
C PRO A 419 -3.66 -8.95 18.68
N ASP A 420 -2.96 -7.97 19.25
CA ASP A 420 -2.20 -6.94 18.51
C ASP A 420 -1.18 -7.53 17.53
N HIS A 421 -0.57 -8.67 17.89
CA HIS A 421 0.41 -9.38 17.07
C HIS A 421 -0.06 -10.80 16.75
N GLY A 422 0.02 -11.15 15.47
CA GLY A 422 -0.29 -12.49 14.97
C GLY A 422 -1.78 -12.82 14.93
N ALA A 423 -2.11 -14.06 15.31
CA ALA A 423 -3.46 -14.61 15.28
C ALA A 423 -3.90 -15.12 16.67
N PRO A 424 -5.21 -15.24 16.94
CA PRO A 424 -5.70 -15.77 18.22
C PRO A 424 -5.11 -17.17 18.51
N ARG A 425 -4.63 -17.39 19.74
CA ARG A 425 -4.04 -18.69 20.12
C ARG A 425 -5.07 -19.79 20.38
N LYS A 426 -6.32 -19.41 20.66
CA LYS A 426 -7.41 -20.32 20.99
C LYS A 426 -8.48 -20.25 19.90
N PRO A 427 -8.50 -21.22 18.96
CA PRO A 427 -9.51 -21.26 17.91
C PRO A 427 -10.96 -21.30 18.42
N GLN A 428 -11.17 -21.81 19.63
CA GLN A 428 -12.49 -21.95 20.27
C GLN A 428 -13.20 -20.60 20.42
N HIS A 429 -12.50 -19.55 20.85
CA HIS A 429 -13.11 -18.23 21.02
C HIS A 429 -13.60 -17.65 19.68
N PHE A 430 -12.92 -17.97 18.58
CA PHE A 430 -13.33 -17.53 17.25
C PHE A 430 -14.55 -18.32 16.75
N LEU A 431 -14.60 -19.63 17.03
CA LEU A 431 -15.78 -20.45 16.73
C LEU A 431 -17.01 -20.00 17.54
N GLU A 432 -16.84 -19.68 18.82
CA GLU A 432 -17.90 -19.13 19.67
C GLU A 432 -18.42 -17.79 19.12
N PHE A 433 -17.50 -16.91 18.68
CA PHE A 433 -17.88 -15.67 18.00
C PHE A 433 -18.68 -15.93 16.71
N MET A 434 -18.26 -16.87 15.87
CA MET A 434 -18.98 -17.20 14.63
C MET A 434 -20.36 -17.82 14.90
N ALA A 435 -20.50 -18.62 15.95
CA ALA A 435 -21.81 -19.11 16.40
C ALA A 435 -22.73 -17.94 16.82
N LEU A 436 -22.17 -16.94 17.50
CA LEU A 436 -22.87 -15.71 17.87
C LEU A 436 -23.33 -14.91 16.65
N VAL A 437 -22.46 -14.78 15.65
CA VAL A 437 -22.82 -14.13 14.38
C VAL A 437 -23.95 -14.89 13.68
N ASN A 438 -23.89 -16.21 13.62
CA ASN A 438 -24.93 -17.02 13.00
C ASN A 438 -26.27 -16.92 13.73
N ALA A 439 -26.26 -16.87 15.06
CA ALA A 439 -27.47 -16.68 15.87
C ALA A 439 -28.08 -15.27 15.74
N ALA A 440 -27.26 -14.25 15.47
CA ALA A 440 -27.70 -12.87 15.33
C ALA A 440 -28.19 -12.52 13.91
N ARG A 441 -27.94 -13.37 12.90
CA ARG A 441 -28.39 -13.12 11.53
C ARG A 441 -29.90 -13.39 11.41
N PRO A 442 -30.66 -12.53 10.73
CA PRO A 442 -32.10 -12.72 10.56
C PRO A 442 -32.39 -13.99 9.73
N GLU A 443 -33.23 -14.89 10.28
CA GLU A 443 -33.65 -16.14 9.62
C GLU A 443 -34.37 -15.90 8.28
N SER A 444 -35.05 -14.76 8.14
CA SER A 444 -35.85 -14.36 6.98
C SER A 444 -35.05 -14.04 5.71
N ALA A 445 -33.72 -14.14 5.75
CA ALA A 445 -32.88 -14.03 4.56
C ALA A 445 -32.57 -15.38 3.89
N VAL A 446 -32.92 -16.51 4.52
CA VAL A 446 -32.90 -17.84 3.90
C VAL A 446 -34.26 -18.07 3.22
N GLY A 447 -34.48 -17.40 2.09
CA GLY A 447 -35.67 -17.63 1.26
C GLY A 447 -36.42 -16.39 0.83
N MET A 448 -35.79 -15.50 0.06
CA MET A 448 -36.56 -14.63 -0.83
C MET A 448 -36.94 -15.43 -2.07
N VAL A 449 -38.23 -15.75 -2.18
CA VAL A 449 -38.85 -16.26 -3.42
C VAL A 449 -38.74 -15.13 -4.46
N SER A 450 -38.03 -15.39 -5.55
CA SER A 450 -38.03 -14.46 -6.68
C SER A 450 -39.45 -14.38 -7.29
N HIS A 451 -39.80 -13.26 -7.92
CA HIS A 451 -41.13 -13.02 -8.52
C HIS A 451 -41.54 -14.06 -9.60
N ASP A 452 -40.62 -14.94 -9.99
CA ASP A 452 -40.74 -16.04 -10.96
C ASP A 452 -40.89 -17.43 -10.29
N GLY A 453 -41.02 -17.51 -8.96
CA GLY A 453 -41.18 -18.79 -8.26
C GLY A 453 -39.90 -19.65 -8.19
N SER A 454 -38.76 -19.18 -8.72
CA SER A 454 -37.46 -19.83 -8.49
C SER A 454 -36.92 -19.50 -7.09
N ARG A 455 -36.59 -20.52 -6.30
CA ARG A 455 -35.93 -20.38 -5.01
C ARG A 455 -34.44 -20.10 -5.23
N SER A 456 -34.02 -18.84 -5.36
CA SER A 456 -32.61 -18.49 -5.20
C SER A 456 -32.33 -18.27 -3.71
N SER A 457 -31.63 -19.18 -3.03
CA SER A 457 -31.21 -18.99 -1.63
C SER A 457 -30.03 -18.00 -1.57
N ARG A 458 -30.32 -16.70 -1.72
CA ARG A 458 -29.30 -15.65 -1.55
C ARG A 458 -29.15 -15.33 -0.07
N SER A 459 -27.96 -15.60 0.49
CA SER A 459 -27.62 -15.16 1.85
C SER A 459 -27.67 -13.63 1.95
N PRO A 460 -28.07 -13.06 3.10
CA PRO A 460 -28.06 -11.62 3.30
C PRO A 460 -26.62 -11.09 3.24
N ILE A 461 -26.45 -9.87 2.72
CA ILE A 461 -25.13 -9.23 2.63
C ILE A 461 -24.60 -8.97 4.04
N THR A 462 -23.38 -9.43 4.32
CA THR A 462 -22.67 -9.14 5.59
C THR A 462 -21.50 -8.20 5.34
N ILE A 463 -21.42 -7.08 6.05
CA ILE A 463 -20.20 -6.26 6.05
C ILE A 463 -19.18 -6.93 6.98
N VAL A 464 -17.95 -7.10 6.51
CA VAL A 464 -16.84 -7.59 7.33
C VAL A 464 -15.67 -6.63 7.21
N HIS A 465 -15.18 -6.12 8.34
CA HIS A 465 -14.06 -5.19 8.36
C HIS A 465 -13.08 -5.49 9.49
N CYS A 466 -11.84 -5.06 9.27
CA CYS A 466 -10.81 -4.95 10.29
C CYS A 466 -10.20 -3.55 10.16
N SER A 467 -8.87 -3.44 10.13
CA SER A 467 -8.21 -2.17 9.83
C SER A 467 -8.14 -1.90 8.32
N ALA A 468 -7.46 -2.75 7.56
CA ALA A 468 -7.34 -2.62 6.10
C ALA A 468 -8.50 -3.31 5.33
N GLY A 469 -9.25 -4.18 6.00
CA GLY A 469 -10.32 -4.94 5.37
C GLY A 469 -9.85 -6.11 4.51
N ILE A 470 -8.68 -6.69 4.81
CA ILE A 470 -8.07 -7.76 3.98
C ILE A 470 -7.57 -8.95 4.81
N GLY A 471 -6.79 -8.73 5.88
CA GLY A 471 -6.19 -9.81 6.66
C GLY A 471 -7.23 -10.58 7.49
N ARG A 472 -7.61 -10.04 8.65
CA ARG A 472 -8.62 -10.63 9.55
C ARG A 472 -9.99 -10.79 8.89
N THR A 473 -10.37 -9.83 8.06
CA THR A 473 -11.56 -9.92 7.19
C THR A 473 -11.52 -11.15 6.30
N GLY A 474 -10.39 -11.42 5.64
CA GLY A 474 -10.20 -12.62 4.82
C GLY A 474 -10.25 -13.90 5.65
N VAL A 475 -9.69 -13.90 6.86
CA VAL A 475 -9.78 -15.04 7.78
C VAL A 475 -11.23 -15.38 8.11
N TYR A 476 -12.04 -14.39 8.48
CA TYR A 476 -13.45 -14.64 8.79
C TYR A 476 -14.21 -15.25 7.61
N VAL A 477 -14.11 -14.63 6.43
CA VAL A 477 -14.79 -15.11 5.22
C VAL A 477 -14.34 -16.53 4.86
N MET A 478 -13.03 -16.78 4.96
CA MET A 478 -12.44 -18.08 4.68
C MET A 478 -12.92 -19.15 5.65
N VAL A 479 -12.87 -18.90 6.96
CA VAL A 479 -13.33 -19.86 7.96
C VAL A 479 -14.81 -20.18 7.75
N GLU A 480 -15.65 -19.17 7.50
CA GLU A 480 -17.08 -19.39 7.27
C GLU A 480 -17.32 -20.29 6.04
N THR A 481 -16.62 -20.01 4.96
CA THR A 481 -16.68 -20.81 3.73
C THR A 481 -16.28 -22.26 3.99
N LEU A 482 -15.17 -22.47 4.69
CA LEU A 482 -14.64 -23.80 4.99
C LEU A 482 -15.54 -24.58 5.95
N MET A 483 -16.17 -23.90 6.92
CA MET A 483 -17.16 -24.49 7.81
C MET A 483 -18.38 -24.98 7.01
N LYS A 484 -18.92 -24.16 6.08
CA LYS A 484 -20.04 -24.59 5.23
C LYS A 484 -19.68 -25.76 4.31
N LEU A 485 -18.48 -25.75 3.73
CA LEU A 485 -17.98 -26.87 2.92
C LEU A 485 -17.84 -28.15 3.77
N LEU A 486 -17.32 -28.03 5.00
CA LEU A 486 -17.27 -29.14 5.95
C LEU A 486 -18.68 -29.66 6.24
N ASP A 487 -19.60 -28.78 6.61
CA ASP A 487 -20.97 -29.15 6.98
C ASP A 487 -21.69 -29.88 5.85
N ALA A 488 -21.43 -29.49 4.60
CA ALA A 488 -21.93 -30.13 3.39
C ALA A 488 -21.14 -31.38 2.95
N ASN A 489 -20.08 -31.76 3.68
CA ASN A 489 -19.16 -32.84 3.33
C ASN A 489 -18.53 -32.70 1.93
N LEU A 490 -18.24 -31.45 1.53
CA LEU A 490 -17.63 -31.12 0.24
C LEU A 490 -16.10 -31.01 0.35
N PRO A 491 -15.37 -31.21 -0.76
CA PRO A 491 -13.92 -31.12 -0.76
C PRO A 491 -13.46 -29.70 -0.42
N ILE A 492 -12.42 -29.63 0.40
CA ILE A 492 -11.88 -28.38 0.92
C ILE A 492 -10.57 -28.08 0.21
N ARG A 493 -10.54 -26.96 -0.53
CA ARG A 493 -9.35 -26.52 -1.28
C ARG A 493 -8.97 -25.09 -0.87
N PRO A 494 -8.25 -24.91 0.26
CA PRO A 494 -8.02 -23.57 0.82
C PRO A 494 -7.33 -22.61 -0.16
N LEU A 495 -6.34 -23.07 -0.91
CA LEU A 495 -5.60 -22.22 -1.85
C LEU A 495 -6.50 -21.67 -2.97
N GLU A 496 -7.49 -22.44 -3.42
CA GLU A 496 -8.44 -21.99 -4.45
C GLU A 496 -9.37 -20.91 -3.89
N ILE A 497 -9.86 -21.07 -2.66
CA ILE A 497 -10.70 -20.07 -2.01
C ILE A 497 -9.90 -18.78 -1.76
N ILE A 498 -8.62 -18.86 -1.38
CA ILE A 498 -7.76 -17.68 -1.26
C ILE A 498 -7.63 -16.96 -2.61
N ARG A 499 -7.41 -17.69 -3.70
CA ARG A 499 -7.34 -17.12 -5.06
C ARG A 499 -8.66 -16.44 -5.43
N LEU A 500 -9.79 -17.09 -5.16
CA LEU A 500 -11.12 -16.52 -5.37
C LEU A 500 -11.33 -15.21 -4.58
N LEU A 501 -10.95 -15.19 -3.30
CA LEU A 501 -11.06 -13.99 -2.46
C LEU A 501 -10.14 -12.88 -2.96
N ARG A 502 -8.89 -13.21 -3.31
CA ARG A 502 -7.89 -12.24 -3.78
C ARG A 502 -8.22 -11.67 -5.16
N ASN A 503 -8.89 -12.42 -6.01
CA ASN A 503 -9.41 -11.92 -7.28
C ASN A 503 -10.51 -10.87 -7.08
N GLN A 504 -11.18 -10.84 -5.94
CA GLN A 504 -12.23 -9.87 -5.62
C GLN A 504 -11.74 -8.74 -4.70
N ARG A 505 -10.75 -8.98 -3.84
CA ARG A 505 -10.12 -7.91 -3.05
C ARG A 505 -8.65 -8.23 -2.81
N VAL A 506 -7.77 -7.30 -3.19
CA VAL A 506 -6.31 -7.46 -3.07
C VAL A 506 -5.93 -7.81 -1.63
N GLY A 507 -5.07 -8.82 -1.45
CA GLY A 507 -4.42 -9.08 -0.16
C GLY A 507 -5.28 -9.78 0.89
N MET A 508 -6.44 -10.35 0.52
CA MET A 508 -7.24 -11.19 1.41
C MET A 508 -6.40 -12.34 1.99
N ILE A 509 -6.43 -12.50 3.32
CA ILE A 509 -5.50 -13.31 4.13
C ILE A 509 -4.05 -12.86 3.86
N GLN A 510 -3.53 -12.03 4.76
CA GLN A 510 -2.30 -11.26 4.52
C GLN A 510 -1.03 -11.98 4.94
N THR A 511 -1.09 -12.85 5.95
CA THR A 511 0.10 -13.51 6.52
C THR A 511 -0.07 -15.03 6.60
N GLU A 512 1.06 -15.75 6.64
CA GLU A 512 1.08 -17.19 6.85
C GLU A 512 0.43 -17.58 8.19
N GLU A 513 0.69 -16.82 9.26
CA GLU A 513 0.07 -17.05 10.56
C GLU A 513 -1.46 -16.98 10.53
N GLN A 514 -2.02 -16.09 9.71
CA GLN A 514 -3.48 -16.00 9.50
C GLN A 514 -4.01 -17.25 8.79
N LEU A 515 -3.30 -17.76 7.79
CA LEU A 515 -3.69 -18.99 7.10
C LEU A 515 -3.59 -20.20 8.02
N LYS A 516 -2.51 -20.30 8.81
CA LYS A 516 -2.37 -21.34 9.83
C LYS A 516 -3.51 -21.30 10.84
N PHE A 517 -3.89 -20.10 11.29
CA PHE A 517 -5.01 -19.93 12.20
C PHE A 517 -6.35 -20.36 11.57
N VAL A 518 -6.59 -20.08 10.29
CA VAL A 518 -7.75 -20.62 9.56
C VAL A 518 -7.76 -22.15 9.65
N CYS A 519 -6.63 -22.80 9.36
CA CYS A 519 -6.51 -24.26 9.45
C CYS A 519 -6.80 -24.76 10.87
N ASP A 520 -6.22 -24.14 11.90
CA ASP A 520 -6.43 -24.52 13.30
C ASP A 520 -7.91 -24.42 13.72
N VAL A 521 -8.60 -23.35 13.29
CA VAL A 521 -10.04 -23.16 13.53
C VAL A 521 -10.87 -24.23 12.84
N VAL A 522 -10.61 -24.49 11.56
CA VAL A 522 -11.38 -25.46 10.76
C VAL A 522 -11.15 -26.89 11.23
N LEU A 523 -9.92 -27.26 11.62
CA LEU A 523 -9.62 -28.55 12.24
C LEU A 523 -10.32 -28.70 13.59
N THR A 524 -10.31 -27.64 14.42
CA THR A 524 -11.02 -27.64 15.70
C THR A 524 -12.53 -27.82 15.49
N TYR A 525 -13.11 -27.14 14.51
CA TYR A 525 -14.52 -27.28 14.15
C TYR A 525 -14.85 -28.71 13.69
N GLY A 526 -14.08 -29.24 12.72
CA GLY A 526 -14.26 -30.58 12.19
C GLY A 526 -14.12 -31.69 13.25
N SER A 527 -13.20 -31.52 14.21
CA SER A 527 -12.99 -32.50 15.29
C SER A 527 -14.19 -32.69 16.22
N LYS A 528 -15.07 -31.69 16.33
CA LYS A 528 -16.30 -31.74 17.14
C LYS A 528 -17.47 -32.38 16.39
N ARG A 529 -17.37 -32.58 15.07
CA ARG A 529 -18.42 -33.25 14.30
C ARG A 529 -18.42 -34.75 14.63
N PRO A 530 -19.59 -35.37 14.89
CA PRO A 530 -19.65 -36.81 15.04
C PRO A 530 -19.10 -37.45 13.77
N ARG A 531 -18.11 -38.35 13.89
CA ARG A 531 -17.60 -39.11 12.75
C ARG A 531 -18.77 -39.86 12.13
N THR A 532 -19.22 -39.42 10.97
CA THR A 532 -20.08 -40.25 10.12
C THR A 532 -19.24 -41.47 9.77
N SER A 533 -19.53 -42.58 10.42
CA SER A 533 -18.95 -43.89 10.12
C SER A 533 -18.94 -44.11 8.61
N ASP A 534 -17.79 -44.56 8.11
CA ASP A 534 -17.56 -44.96 6.73
C ASP A 534 -18.81 -45.63 6.14
N LYS A 535 -19.37 -45.02 5.10
CA LYS A 535 -20.36 -45.64 4.21
C LYS A 535 -19.74 -45.77 2.84
#